data_AF-X8DPG7-F1
#
_entry.id   AF-X8DPG7-F1
#
_cell.length_a   1.000
_cell.length_b   1.000
_cell.length_c   1.000
_cell.angle_alpha   90.00
_cell.angle_beta   90.00
_cell.angle_gamma   90.00
#
_symmetry.space_group_name_H-M   'P 1'
#
loop_
_entity.id
_entity.type
_entity.pdbx_description
1 polymer ?
#
loop_
_entity_poly.entity_id
_entity_poly.type
_entity_poly.pdbx_seq_one_letter_code
_entity_poly.pdbx_strand_id
1 'polypeptide(L)'
;MTFQELATRVSHRNTGKACAEPVADELLKRISTDENLHMIFYRNMVSAGLEIAPNQAVKAVHKVLDNFTMPGYTIPGFRRNAVTIATGGVYDPQSHLDEVVMPVLRKWRIFERDDITGEGEWYREDLARVVTDLKKTSADFEEVKAKYLERQAKRAERQAAKVLV
;
A
#
# COMPACT_ATOMS: atom_id res chain seq x y z
N MET A 1 -1.72 -11.34 -5.54
CA MET A 1 -0.39 -11.61 -4.97
C MET A 1 0.54 -10.43 -5.14
N THR A 2 1.02 -10.07 -6.33
CA THR A 2 2.03 -8.99 -6.55
C THR A 2 1.86 -7.74 -5.67
N PHE A 3 0.68 -7.11 -5.66
CA PHE A 3 0.43 -5.92 -4.86
C PHE A 3 0.50 -6.18 -3.35
N GLN A 4 -0.05 -7.30 -2.89
CA GLN A 4 -0.03 -7.64 -1.46
C GLN A 4 1.38 -8.00 -0.99
N GLU A 5 2.16 -8.76 -1.77
CA GLU A 5 3.56 -9.09 -1.45
C GLU A 5 4.43 -7.83 -1.38
N LEU A 6 4.21 -6.86 -2.28
CA LEU A 6 4.91 -5.59 -2.22
C LEU A 6 4.48 -4.76 -1.00
N ALA A 7 3.19 -4.77 -0.66
CA ALA A 7 2.66 -4.09 0.52
C ALA A 7 3.22 -4.68 1.83
N THR A 8 3.30 -6.01 1.95
CA THR A 8 3.90 -6.66 3.12
C THR A 8 5.40 -6.42 3.17
N ARG A 9 6.11 -6.48 2.05
CA ARG A 9 7.53 -6.08 1.98
C ARG A 9 7.76 -4.69 2.57
N VAL A 10 6.99 -3.69 2.14
CA VAL A 10 7.09 -2.29 2.63
C VAL A 10 6.78 -2.23 4.11
N SER A 11 5.69 -2.86 4.55
CA SER A 11 5.25 -2.89 5.95
C SER A 11 6.30 -3.54 6.87
N HIS A 12 6.87 -4.69 6.51
CA HIS A 12 7.90 -5.36 7.30
C HIS A 12 9.17 -4.51 7.39
N ARG A 13 9.64 -3.96 6.26
CA ARG A 13 10.83 -3.08 6.23
C ARG A 13 10.66 -1.86 7.13
N ASN A 14 9.49 -1.22 7.09
CA ASN A 14 9.23 -0.01 7.86
C ASN A 14 9.01 -0.33 9.34
N THR A 15 8.34 -1.46 9.65
CA THR A 15 8.21 -1.96 11.03
C THR A 15 9.58 -2.21 11.67
N GLY A 16 10.50 -2.86 10.95
CA GLY A 16 11.85 -3.15 11.47
C GLY A 16 12.60 -1.88 11.88
N LYS A 17 12.52 -0.84 11.05
CA LYS A 17 13.07 0.49 11.38
C LYS A 17 12.36 1.14 12.57
N ALA A 18 11.04 1.07 12.62
CA ALA A 18 10.24 1.70 13.67
C ALA A 18 10.42 1.04 15.05
N CYS A 19 10.77 -0.25 15.10
CA CYS A 19 11.04 -0.98 16.35
C CYS A 19 12.25 -0.43 17.12
N ALA A 20 13.22 0.19 16.45
CA ALA A 20 14.47 0.67 17.04
C ALA A 20 15.20 -0.41 17.89
N GLU A 21 15.06 -1.69 17.51
CA GLU A 21 15.65 -2.83 18.19
C GLU A 21 16.39 -3.71 17.16
N PRO A 22 17.68 -4.00 17.36
CA PRO A 22 18.51 -4.68 16.35
C PRO A 22 17.99 -6.05 15.89
N VAL A 23 17.49 -6.89 16.79
CA VAL A 23 17.04 -8.25 16.46
C VAL A 23 15.77 -8.21 15.61
N ALA A 24 14.81 -7.36 15.96
CA ALA A 24 13.59 -7.13 15.21
C ALA A 24 13.88 -6.56 13.82
N ASP A 25 14.79 -5.59 13.71
CA ASP A 25 15.19 -5.02 12.42
C ASP A 25 15.83 -6.08 11.51
N GLU A 26 16.73 -6.92 12.03
CA GLU A 26 17.33 -8.00 11.26
C GLU A 26 16.31 -9.06 10.84
N LEU A 27 15.43 -9.48 11.75
CA LEU A 27 14.37 -10.45 11.46
C LEU A 27 13.44 -9.95 10.36
N LEU A 28 12.95 -8.72 10.48
CA LEU A 28 12.00 -8.12 9.52
C LEU A 28 12.66 -7.80 8.17
N LYS A 29 13.97 -7.54 8.13
CA LYS A 29 14.73 -7.47 6.87
C LYS A 29 14.74 -8.80 6.12
N ARG A 30 14.89 -9.93 6.82
CA ARG A 30 14.83 -11.26 6.19
C ARG A 30 13.45 -11.52 5.59
N ILE A 31 12.39 -11.29 6.37
CA ILE A 31 11.01 -11.42 5.88
C ILE A 31 10.77 -10.50 4.68
N SER A 32 11.14 -9.21 4.76
CA SER A 32 11.00 -8.27 3.64
C SER A 32 11.77 -8.72 2.38
N THR A 33 12.88 -9.44 2.55
CA THR A 33 13.64 -9.99 1.42
C THR A 33 12.87 -11.12 0.74
N ASP A 34 12.27 -12.02 1.51
CA ASP A 34 11.44 -13.12 0.98
C ASP A 34 10.21 -12.57 0.23
N GLU A 35 9.50 -11.61 0.83
CA GLU A 35 8.35 -10.96 0.19
C GLU A 35 8.73 -10.25 -1.12
N ASN A 36 9.95 -9.72 -1.21
CA ASN A 36 10.45 -9.14 -2.45
C ASN A 36 10.65 -10.21 -3.54
N LEU A 37 11.14 -11.40 -3.19
CA LEU A 37 11.28 -12.52 -4.13
C LEU A 37 9.92 -12.99 -4.62
N HIS A 38 8.93 -13.15 -3.72
CA HIS A 38 7.56 -13.49 -4.07
C HIS A 38 6.95 -12.44 -5.02
N MET A 39 7.09 -11.16 -4.67
CA MET A 39 6.61 -10.06 -5.49
C MET A 39 7.21 -10.08 -6.90
N ILE A 40 8.54 -10.26 -7.02
CA ILE A 40 9.22 -10.34 -8.33
C ILE A 40 8.67 -11.50 -9.16
N PHE A 41 8.52 -12.68 -8.55
CA PHE A 41 7.97 -13.86 -9.21
C PHE A 41 6.58 -13.58 -9.78
N TYR A 42 5.62 -13.17 -8.94
CA TYR A 42 4.25 -12.93 -9.39
C TYR A 42 4.16 -11.77 -10.39
N ARG A 43 4.96 -10.71 -10.20
CA ARG A 43 5.00 -9.58 -11.13
C ARG A 43 5.45 -10.01 -12.52
N ASN A 44 6.50 -10.82 -12.60
CA ASN A 44 7.04 -11.28 -13.88
C ASN A 44 6.08 -12.27 -14.56
N MET A 45 5.36 -13.09 -13.79
CA MET A 45 4.31 -13.96 -14.33
C MET A 45 3.19 -13.14 -14.99
N VAL A 46 2.73 -12.06 -14.34
CA VAL A 46 1.73 -11.15 -14.93
C VAL A 46 2.30 -10.39 -16.14
N SER A 47 3.58 -10.00 -16.10
CA SER A 47 4.24 -9.42 -17.28
C SER A 47 4.18 -10.35 -18.48
N ALA A 48 4.49 -11.64 -18.31
CA ALA A 48 4.36 -12.63 -19.39
C ALA A 48 2.90 -12.79 -19.84
N GLY A 49 1.94 -12.77 -18.91
CA GLY A 49 0.51 -12.80 -19.23
C GLY A 49 0.03 -11.60 -20.06
N LEU A 50 0.58 -10.40 -19.81
CA LEU A 50 0.29 -9.20 -20.59
C LEU A 50 0.80 -9.30 -22.03
N GLU A 51 1.94 -9.97 -22.26
CA GLU A 51 2.46 -10.19 -23.62
C GLU A 51 1.65 -11.24 -24.40
N ILE A 52 1.01 -12.20 -23.72
CA ILE A 52 0.25 -13.28 -24.36
C ILE A 52 -1.21 -12.88 -24.60
N ALA A 53 -1.85 -12.27 -23.61
CA ALA A 53 -3.28 -11.96 -23.60
C ALA A 53 -3.54 -10.63 -22.88
N PRO A 54 -3.16 -9.48 -23.46
CA PRO A 54 -3.17 -8.17 -22.79
C PRO A 54 -4.54 -7.81 -22.22
N ASN A 55 -5.62 -7.99 -23.00
CA ASN A 55 -6.99 -7.68 -22.57
C ASN A 55 -7.43 -8.50 -21.35
N GLN A 56 -7.15 -9.80 -21.35
CA GLN A 56 -7.49 -10.69 -20.23
C GLN A 56 -6.65 -10.36 -19.00
N ALA A 57 -5.35 -10.09 -19.19
CA ALA A 57 -4.45 -9.74 -18.10
C ALA A 57 -4.83 -8.40 -17.46
N VAL A 58 -5.16 -7.37 -18.24
CA VAL A 58 -5.59 -6.07 -17.70
C VAL A 58 -6.91 -6.19 -16.93
N LYS A 59 -7.87 -6.98 -17.42
CA LYS A 59 -9.11 -7.30 -16.70
C LYS A 59 -8.84 -7.94 -15.34
N ALA A 60 -7.87 -8.86 -15.27
CA ALA A 60 -7.48 -9.50 -14.01
C ALA A 60 -6.80 -8.51 -13.05
N VAL A 61 -5.92 -7.64 -13.55
CA VAL A 61 -5.27 -6.58 -12.76
C VAL A 61 -6.31 -5.60 -12.21
N HIS A 62 -7.23 -5.15 -13.04
CA HIS A 62 -8.38 -4.32 -12.66
C HIS A 62 -9.16 -4.95 -11.51
N LYS A 63 -9.61 -6.19 -11.69
CA LYS A 63 -10.40 -6.90 -10.67
C LYS A 63 -9.69 -6.96 -9.31
N VAL A 64 -8.37 -7.15 -9.30
CA VAL A 64 -7.58 -7.22 -8.07
C VAL A 64 -7.46 -5.85 -7.41
N LEU A 65 -7.18 -4.79 -8.17
CA LEU A 65 -6.99 -3.45 -7.61
C LEU A 65 -8.30 -2.80 -7.16
N ASP A 66 -9.38 -2.95 -7.93
CA ASP A 66 -10.68 -2.38 -7.59
C ASP A 66 -11.31 -3.03 -6.34
N ASN A 67 -10.94 -4.28 -6.05
CA ASN A 67 -11.38 -5.01 -4.86
C ASN A 67 -10.30 -5.10 -3.77
N PHE A 68 -9.21 -4.33 -3.89
CA PHE A 68 -8.12 -4.43 -2.93
C PHE A 68 -8.59 -3.95 -1.55
N THR A 69 -8.46 -4.83 -0.56
CA THR A 69 -8.69 -4.51 0.84
C THR A 69 -7.44 -4.82 1.63
N MET A 70 -7.11 -3.96 2.59
CA MET A 70 -5.98 -4.20 3.47
C MET A 70 -6.18 -5.52 4.23
N PRO A 71 -5.19 -6.43 4.23
CA PRO A 71 -5.22 -7.61 5.09
C PRO A 71 -5.44 -7.17 6.54
N GLY A 72 -6.42 -7.80 7.21
CA GLY A 72 -6.79 -7.45 8.59
C GLY A 72 -7.85 -6.36 8.72
N TYR A 73 -8.44 -5.85 7.64
CA TYR A 73 -9.57 -4.91 7.70
C TYR A 73 -10.76 -5.43 8.52
N THR A 74 -10.91 -6.75 8.60
CA THR A 74 -11.95 -7.44 9.39
C THR A 74 -11.66 -7.46 10.90
N ILE A 75 -10.46 -7.06 11.35
CA ILE A 75 -10.10 -7.04 12.76
C ILE A 75 -10.90 -5.93 13.47
N PRO A 76 -11.56 -6.23 14.61
CA PRO A 76 -12.25 -5.22 15.40
C PRO A 76 -11.35 -4.03 15.74
N GLY A 77 -11.83 -2.80 15.48
CA GLY A 77 -11.07 -1.59 15.74
C GLY A 77 -9.95 -1.28 14.72
N PHE A 78 -9.91 -1.97 13.56
CA PHE A 78 -8.88 -1.78 12.53
C PHE A 78 -8.64 -0.31 12.17
N ARG A 79 -9.68 0.53 12.07
CA ARG A 79 -9.52 1.97 11.77
C ARG A 79 -8.58 2.69 12.76
N ARG A 80 -8.65 2.36 14.05
CA ARG A 80 -7.77 2.95 15.07
C ARG A 80 -6.34 2.42 14.92
N ASN A 81 -6.20 1.13 14.63
CA ASN A 81 -4.89 0.51 14.39
C ASN A 81 -4.24 1.08 13.13
N ALA A 82 -5.01 1.30 12.06
CA ALA A 82 -4.54 1.89 10.81
C ALA A 82 -3.93 3.28 11.02
N VAL A 83 -4.56 4.14 11.82
CA VAL A 83 -3.99 5.45 12.19
C VAL A 83 -2.70 5.28 12.99
N THR A 84 -2.66 4.31 13.91
CA THR A 84 -1.46 4.04 14.73
C THR A 84 -0.29 3.56 13.86
N ILE A 85 -0.53 2.61 12.96
CA ILE A 85 0.42 2.09 11.96
C ILE A 85 0.95 3.24 11.10
N ALA A 86 0.06 4.10 10.60
CA ALA A 86 0.42 5.24 9.78
C ALA A 86 1.28 6.27 10.54
N THR A 87 0.91 6.60 11.78
CA THR A 87 1.69 7.53 12.61
C THR A 87 3.04 6.98 13.04
N GLY A 88 3.17 5.65 13.12
CA GLY A 88 4.44 4.96 13.32
C GLY A 88 5.31 4.89 12.05
N GLY A 89 4.86 5.46 10.93
CA GLY A 89 5.59 5.45 9.67
C GLY A 89 5.67 4.07 9.00
N VAL A 90 4.77 3.14 9.37
CA VAL A 90 4.82 1.76 8.87
C VAL A 90 4.12 1.64 7.52
N TYR A 91 2.86 2.04 7.44
CA TYR A 91 2.04 1.90 6.24
C TYR A 91 0.78 2.77 6.29
N ASP A 92 0.41 3.35 5.16
CA ASP A 92 -0.77 4.20 4.98
C ASP A 92 -1.21 4.19 3.50
N PRO A 93 -2.36 4.79 3.14
CA PRO A 93 -2.81 4.80 1.75
C PRO A 93 -1.83 5.49 0.78
N GLN A 94 -1.11 6.52 1.25
CA GLN A 94 -0.13 7.24 0.43
C GLN A 94 1.06 6.33 0.06
N SER A 95 1.63 5.64 1.04
CA SER A 95 2.68 4.65 0.80
C SER A 95 2.18 3.47 -0.04
N HIS A 96 0.92 3.04 0.11
CA HIS A 96 0.32 2.06 -0.80
C HIS A 96 0.27 2.56 -2.25
N LEU A 97 -0.13 3.80 -2.47
CA LEU A 97 -0.15 4.39 -3.80
C LEU A 97 1.27 4.44 -4.41
N ASP A 98 2.22 5.02 -3.69
CA ASP A 98 3.53 5.40 -4.22
C ASP A 98 4.53 4.26 -4.25
N GLU A 99 4.49 3.36 -3.27
CA GLU A 99 5.46 2.26 -3.14
C GLU A 99 4.93 0.93 -3.65
N VAL A 100 3.61 0.79 -3.83
CA VAL A 100 2.98 -0.48 -4.25
C VAL A 100 2.27 -0.36 -5.60
N VAL A 101 1.20 0.43 -5.68
CA VAL A 101 0.32 0.44 -6.86
C VAL A 101 1.01 1.04 -8.07
N MET A 102 1.49 2.28 -7.95
CA MET A 102 2.10 2.99 -9.08
C MET A 102 3.37 2.32 -9.60
N PRO A 103 4.31 1.81 -8.76
CA PRO A 103 5.49 1.10 -9.25
C PRO A 103 5.15 -0.16 -10.03
N VAL A 104 4.15 -0.93 -9.60
CA VAL A 104 3.72 -2.15 -10.30
C VAL A 104 3.05 -1.82 -11.63
N LEU A 105 2.10 -0.88 -11.64
CA LEU A 105 1.44 -0.43 -12.88
C LEU A 105 2.44 0.15 -13.89
N ARG A 106 3.43 0.91 -13.42
CA ARG A 106 4.53 1.43 -14.26
C ARG A 106 5.40 0.30 -14.79
N LYS A 107 5.74 -0.69 -13.97
CA LYS A 107 6.57 -1.83 -14.40
C LYS A 107 5.88 -2.67 -15.50
N TRP A 108 4.55 -2.76 -15.46
CA TRP A 108 3.74 -3.39 -16.50
C TRP A 108 3.37 -2.45 -17.66
N ARG A 109 3.74 -1.16 -17.55
CA ARG A 109 3.41 -0.09 -18.48
C ARG A 109 1.92 0.01 -18.83
N ILE A 110 1.03 -0.28 -17.88
CA ILE A 110 -0.40 -0.48 -18.14
C ILE A 110 -1.03 0.67 -18.96
N PHE A 111 -0.65 1.92 -18.67
CA PHE A 111 -1.21 3.09 -19.34
C PHE A 111 -0.49 3.47 -20.65
N GLU A 112 0.65 2.86 -20.95
CA GLU A 112 1.49 3.15 -22.12
C GLU A 112 1.41 2.06 -23.19
N ARG A 113 0.69 0.96 -22.92
CA ARG A 113 0.48 -0.14 -23.86
C ARG A 113 -0.47 0.29 -24.98
N ASP A 114 -0.15 -0.12 -26.19
CA ASP A 114 -0.89 0.10 -27.45
C ASP A 114 -1.55 -1.19 -27.97
N ASP A 115 -1.37 -2.31 -27.26
CA ASP A 115 -1.89 -3.64 -27.59
C ASP A 115 -3.12 -4.04 -26.76
N ILE A 116 -3.62 -3.14 -25.90
CA ILE A 116 -4.89 -3.28 -25.19
C ILE A 116 -6.00 -2.73 -26.08
N THR A 117 -7.07 -3.48 -26.26
CA THR A 117 -8.13 -3.17 -27.23
C THR A 117 -9.51 -3.62 -26.76
N GLY A 118 -10.56 -3.06 -27.35
CA GLY A 118 -11.95 -3.46 -27.07
C GLY A 118 -12.34 -3.30 -25.60
N GLU A 119 -12.92 -4.33 -24.99
CA GLU A 119 -13.28 -4.33 -23.55
C GLU A 119 -12.05 -4.11 -22.64
N GLY A 120 -10.84 -4.48 -23.08
CA GLY A 120 -9.60 -4.24 -22.34
C GLY A 120 -9.34 -2.76 -22.09
N GLU A 121 -9.73 -1.89 -23.03
CA GLU A 121 -9.57 -0.45 -22.89
C GLU A 121 -10.45 0.13 -21.78
N TRP A 122 -11.68 -0.37 -21.66
CA TRP A 122 -12.57 0.00 -20.56
C TRP A 122 -11.94 -0.33 -19.19
N TYR A 123 -11.34 -1.51 -19.03
CA TYR A 123 -10.66 -1.87 -17.78
C TYR A 123 -9.42 -1.01 -17.51
N ARG A 124 -8.71 -0.58 -18.55
CA ARG A 124 -7.55 0.33 -18.42
C ARG A 124 -7.99 1.72 -17.97
N GLU A 125 -9.07 2.25 -18.54
CA GLU A 125 -9.69 3.52 -18.12
C GLU A 125 -10.19 3.43 -16.67
N ASP A 126 -10.90 2.35 -16.33
CA ASP A 126 -11.43 2.18 -14.98
C ASP A 126 -10.30 1.94 -13.94
N LEU A 127 -9.18 1.35 -14.34
CA LEU A 127 -7.95 1.32 -13.52
C LEU A 127 -7.42 2.73 -13.22
N ALA A 128 -7.51 3.67 -14.16
CA ALA A 128 -7.13 5.06 -13.92
C ALA A 128 -8.08 5.75 -12.92
N ARG A 129 -9.38 5.42 -12.93
CA ARG A 129 -10.33 5.81 -11.88
C ARG A 129 -9.90 5.25 -10.53
N VAL A 130 -9.61 3.96 -10.42
CA VAL A 130 -9.16 3.33 -9.16
C VAL A 130 -7.92 4.05 -8.57
N VAL A 131 -6.94 4.39 -9.42
CA VAL A 131 -5.76 5.17 -9.00
C VAL A 131 -6.16 6.57 -8.49
N THR A 132 -7.12 7.21 -9.14
CA THR A 132 -7.63 8.54 -8.73
C THR A 132 -8.36 8.46 -7.39
N ASP A 133 -9.18 7.43 -7.18
CA ASP A 133 -9.88 7.20 -5.92
C ASP A 133 -8.89 6.91 -4.77
N LEU A 134 -7.82 6.17 -5.04
CA LEU A 134 -6.75 5.94 -4.07
C LEU A 134 -5.97 7.22 -3.73
N LYS A 135 -5.72 8.10 -4.72
CA LYS A 135 -5.13 9.43 -4.45
C LYS A 135 -6.00 10.26 -3.53
N LYS A 136 -7.31 10.30 -3.79
CA LYS A 136 -8.27 10.99 -2.93
C LYS A 136 -8.28 10.41 -1.52
N THR A 137 -8.35 9.07 -1.41
CA THR A 137 -8.29 8.37 -0.12
C THR A 137 -7.01 8.70 0.64
N SER A 138 -5.88 8.83 -0.05
CA SER A 138 -4.60 9.20 0.55
C SER A 138 -4.61 10.63 1.09
N ALA A 139 -5.13 11.59 0.31
CA ALA A 139 -5.29 12.97 0.75
C ALA A 139 -6.23 13.08 1.97
N ASP A 140 -7.40 12.45 1.91
CA ASP A 140 -8.38 12.44 3.00
C ASP A 140 -7.80 11.81 4.28
N PHE A 141 -7.01 10.74 4.14
CA PHE A 141 -6.39 10.06 5.26
C PHE A 141 -5.28 10.90 5.91
N GLU A 142 -4.52 11.68 5.14
CA GLU A 142 -3.49 12.56 5.69
C GLU A 142 -4.09 13.63 6.62
N GLU A 143 -5.27 14.16 6.30
CA GLU A 143 -5.99 15.06 7.22
C GLU A 143 -6.39 14.37 8.53
N VAL A 144 -6.82 13.11 8.46
CA VAL A 144 -7.18 12.30 9.64
C VAL A 144 -5.96 12.07 10.53
N LYS A 145 -4.83 11.72 9.90
CA LYS A 145 -3.53 11.51 10.57
C LYS A 145 -3.05 12.79 11.24
N ALA A 146 -3.11 13.94 10.57
CA ALA A 146 -2.74 15.24 11.13
C ALA A 146 -3.58 15.61 12.37
N LYS A 147 -4.91 15.48 12.28
CA LYS A 147 -5.83 15.72 13.43
C LYS A 147 -5.54 14.77 14.59
N TYR A 148 -5.15 13.53 14.32
CA TYR A 148 -4.80 12.56 15.36
C TYR A 148 -3.50 12.97 16.08
N LEU A 149 -2.46 13.36 15.34
CA LEU A 149 -1.18 13.81 15.89
C LEU A 149 -1.35 15.09 16.74
N GLU A 150 -2.14 16.05 16.28
CA GLU A 150 -2.44 17.28 17.03
C GLU A 150 -3.12 16.96 18.38
N ARG A 151 -4.07 16.01 18.38
CA ARG A 151 -4.74 15.56 19.61
C ARG A 151 -3.78 14.83 20.56
N GLN A 152 -2.84 14.04 20.04
CA GLN A 152 -1.80 13.42 20.87
C GLN A 152 -0.88 14.47 21.50
N ALA A 153 -0.41 15.45 20.72
CA ALA A 153 0.45 16.53 21.20
C ALA A 153 -0.22 17.32 22.35
N LYS A 154 -1.47 17.76 22.14
CA LYS A 154 -2.27 18.45 23.17
C LYS A 154 -2.46 17.63 24.44
N ARG A 155 -2.57 16.30 24.33
CA ARG A 155 -2.67 15.40 25.49
C ARG A 155 -1.33 15.28 26.21
N ALA A 156 -0.23 15.16 25.48
CA ALA A 156 1.12 15.10 26.03
C ALA A 156 1.48 16.40 26.78
N GLU A 157 1.17 17.57 26.20
CA GLU A 157 1.34 18.88 26.83
C GLU A 157 0.57 18.99 28.15
N ARG A 158 -0.72 18.63 28.14
CA ARG A 158 -1.56 18.64 29.36
C ARG A 158 -1.03 17.69 30.43
N GLN A 159 -0.50 16.54 30.04
CA GLN A 159 0.06 15.57 30.98
C GLN A 159 1.37 16.09 31.57
N ALA A 160 2.26 16.65 30.75
CA ALA A 160 3.51 17.26 31.22
C ALA A 160 3.24 18.43 32.19
N ALA A 161 2.25 19.28 31.88
CA ALA A 161 1.85 20.38 32.75
C ALA A 161 1.32 19.90 34.12
N LYS A 162 0.71 18.71 34.21
CA LYS A 162 0.27 18.11 35.47
C LYS A 162 1.39 17.47 36.29
N VAL A 163 2.52 17.12 35.68
CA VAL A 163 3.69 16.55 36.40
C VAL A 163 4.57 17.67 36.98
N LEU A 164 4.49 18.87 36.42
CA LEU A 164 5.24 20.06 36.86
C LEU A 164 4.54 20.85 37.99
N VAL A 165 3.34 20.46 38.39
CA VAL A 165 2.54 21.03 39.50
C VAL A 165 2.44 19.99 40.60
#